data_AF-A0A1S4D0J8-F1
#
_entry.id   AF-A0A1S4D0J8-F1
#
_cell.length_a   1.000
_cell.length_b   1.000
_cell.length_c   1.000
_cell.angle_alpha   90.00
_cell.angle_beta   90.00
_cell.angle_gamma   90.00
#
_symmetry.space_group_name_H-M   'P 1'
#
loop_
_entity.id
_entity.type
_entity.pdbx_description
1 polymer ?
#
loop_
_entity_poly.entity_id
_entity_poly.type
_entity_poly.pdbx_seq_one_letter_code
_entity_poly.pdbx_strand_id
1 'polypeptide(L)'
;MRHRTGSKPIREIMYEFVGKDGNPPDTATIFFETRKKDDKLVEPETNEKYVVERCFGPQRKSHVVGFGGGITAKELKGANSSKDALLEKLSATEKENKSLKECIEGLESKCDVLESKYAQLASAVFNQASSSSSSEQ
;
A
#
# COMPACT_ATOMS: atom_id res chain seq x y z
N MET A 1 11.58 5.91 -42.77
CA MET A 1 12.67 6.40 -41.89
C MET A 1 12.28 6.16 -40.43
N ARG A 2 13.15 5.56 -39.60
CA ARG A 2 12.88 5.39 -38.17
C ARG A 2 13.11 6.73 -37.47
N HIS A 3 12.03 7.39 -37.05
CA HIS A 3 12.09 8.60 -36.24
C HIS A 3 12.75 8.24 -34.90
N ARG A 4 14.06 8.45 -34.78
CA ARG A 4 14.69 8.51 -33.46
C ARG A 4 14.38 9.89 -32.89
N THR A 5 13.30 9.99 -32.13
CA THR A 5 13.21 11.03 -31.09
C THR A 5 14.48 10.89 -30.27
N GLY A 6 15.26 11.96 -30.09
CA GLY A 6 16.55 11.93 -29.38
C GLY A 6 16.48 11.58 -27.88
N SER A 7 15.43 10.89 -27.46
CA SER A 7 15.19 10.34 -26.13
C SER A 7 15.55 8.85 -26.13
N LYS A 8 16.23 8.37 -25.09
CA LYS A 8 16.46 6.92 -24.94
C LYS A 8 15.11 6.19 -24.82
N PRO A 9 14.88 5.09 -25.57
CA PRO A 9 13.65 4.32 -25.46
C PRO A 9 13.57 3.62 -24.09
N ILE A 10 12.36 3.53 -23.52
CA ILE A 10 12.11 2.91 -22.20
C ILE A 10 12.70 1.51 -22.11
N ARG A 11 12.60 0.72 -23.19
CA ARG A 11 13.18 -0.63 -23.28
C ARG A 11 14.67 -0.63 -22.97
N GLU A 12 15.42 0.33 -23.53
CA GLU A 12 16.88 0.42 -23.35
C GLU A 12 17.25 0.79 -21.91
N ILE A 13 16.51 1.73 -21.30
CA ILE A 13 16.67 2.08 -19.88
C ILE A 13 16.38 0.87 -19.00
N MET A 14 15.29 0.14 -19.24
CA MET A 14 15.00 -1.08 -18.47
C MET A 14 16.13 -2.11 -18.57
N TYR A 15 16.68 -2.36 -19.77
CA TYR A 15 17.82 -3.28 -19.91
C TYR A 15 19.09 -2.79 -19.18
N GLU A 16 19.39 -1.48 -19.22
CA GLU A 16 20.54 -0.89 -18.52
C GLU A 16 20.42 -1.03 -16.99
N PHE A 17 19.23 -0.83 -16.43
CA PHE A 17 19.01 -0.80 -14.98
C PHE A 17 18.62 -2.16 -14.36
N VAL A 18 17.90 -3.03 -15.08
CA VAL A 18 17.46 -4.34 -14.57
C VAL A 18 18.64 -5.31 -14.36
N GLY A 19 19.79 -5.06 -14.99
CA GLY A 19 20.94 -5.97 -15.01
C GLY A 19 21.78 -6.07 -13.73
N LYS A 20 21.46 -5.35 -12.64
CA LYS A 20 22.30 -5.34 -11.42
C LYS A 20 21.64 -6.05 -10.22
N ASP A 21 20.36 -5.76 -9.95
CA ASP A 21 19.67 -6.24 -8.73
C ASP A 21 18.37 -7.02 -9.01
N GLY A 22 18.01 -7.23 -10.29
CA GLY A 22 16.73 -7.84 -10.68
C GLY A 22 15.49 -6.97 -10.40
N ASN A 23 15.68 -5.83 -9.73
CA ASN A 23 14.63 -4.86 -9.46
C ASN A 23 14.52 -3.84 -10.60
N PRO A 24 13.30 -3.50 -11.06
CA PRO A 24 13.11 -2.46 -12.04
C PRO A 24 13.50 -1.09 -11.46
N PRO A 25 14.08 -0.18 -12.26
CA PRO A 25 14.32 1.19 -11.83
C PRO A 25 13.00 1.88 -11.44
N ASP A 26 13.06 2.79 -10.46
CA ASP A 26 11.90 3.57 -10.07
C ASP A 26 11.36 4.41 -11.24
N THR A 27 10.04 4.65 -11.22
CA THR A 27 9.31 5.45 -12.19
C THR A 27 9.91 6.83 -12.40
N ALA A 28 10.42 7.48 -11.35
CA ALA A 28 11.10 8.77 -11.47
C ALA A 28 12.40 8.65 -12.28
N THR A 29 13.18 7.59 -12.06
CA THR A 29 14.41 7.30 -12.80
C THR A 29 14.12 7.03 -14.28
N ILE A 30 13.09 6.24 -14.59
CA ILE A 30 12.67 5.95 -15.97
C ILE A 30 12.25 7.26 -16.67
N PHE A 31 11.46 8.08 -15.99
CA PHE A 31 11.00 9.35 -16.56
C PHE A 31 12.14 10.34 -16.80
N PHE A 32 13.07 10.45 -15.85
CA PHE A 32 14.22 11.33 -15.98
C PHE A 32 15.11 10.91 -17.17
N GLU A 33 15.43 9.61 -17.27
CA GLU A 33 16.37 9.12 -18.28
C GLU A 33 15.79 9.06 -19.70
N THR A 34 14.46 8.92 -19.82
CA THR A 34 13.78 9.09 -21.12
C THR A 34 13.74 10.56 -21.58
N ARG A 35 13.72 11.52 -20.65
CA ARG A 35 13.57 12.95 -20.97
C ARG A 35 14.90 13.70 -21.02
N LYS A 36 15.98 13.11 -20.52
CA LYS A 36 17.33 13.68 -20.57
C LYS A 36 17.77 13.91 -22.02
N LYS A 37 18.09 15.18 -22.33
CA LYS A 37 18.66 15.61 -23.61
C LYS A 37 20.15 15.86 -23.39
N ASP A 38 20.96 14.91 -23.84
CA ASP A 38 22.43 14.92 -23.90
C ASP A 38 23.21 14.70 -22.58
N ASP A 39 24.39 14.08 -22.71
CA ASP A 39 25.28 13.59 -21.63
C ASP A 39 26.12 14.68 -20.94
N LYS A 40 25.98 15.96 -21.31
CA LYS A 40 26.66 17.05 -20.59
C LYS A 40 25.97 17.32 -19.26
N LEU A 41 26.44 16.64 -18.22
CA LEU A 41 26.13 16.93 -16.83
C LEU A 41 26.82 18.25 -16.44
N VAL A 42 26.02 19.30 -16.24
CA VAL A 42 26.33 20.29 -15.19
C VAL A 42 25.77 19.66 -13.92
N GLU A 43 26.62 19.51 -12.89
CA GLU A 43 26.24 18.89 -11.62
C GLU A 43 24.92 19.48 -11.09
N PRO A 44 23.99 18.64 -10.61
CA PRO A 44 22.71 19.11 -10.09
C PRO A 44 22.93 19.73 -8.71
N GLU A 45 23.39 20.98 -8.67
CA GLU A 45 23.28 21.79 -7.46
C GLU A 45 21.80 22.12 -7.22
N THR A 46 21.08 21.21 -6.57
CA THR A 46 19.87 21.41 -5.71
C THR A 46 18.77 22.36 -6.18
N ASN A 47 18.70 22.71 -7.46
CA ASN A 47 17.71 23.61 -8.00
C ASN A 47 16.62 22.81 -8.72
N GLU A 48 15.55 22.45 -7.99
CA GLU A 48 14.36 21.80 -8.54
C GLU A 48 13.89 22.44 -9.87
N LYS A 49 14.03 23.77 -9.97
CA LYS A 49 13.76 24.54 -11.18
C LYS A 49 14.54 24.06 -12.41
N TYR A 50 15.82 23.74 -12.27
CA TYR A 50 16.67 23.29 -13.37
C TYR A 50 16.32 21.87 -13.81
N VAL A 51 16.02 20.98 -12.86
CA VAL A 51 15.55 19.62 -13.15
C VAL A 51 14.24 19.67 -13.94
N VAL A 52 13.30 20.50 -13.50
CA VAL A 52 12.01 20.69 -14.17
C VAL A 52 12.19 21.28 -15.57
N GLU A 53 13.02 22.31 -15.73
CA GLU A 53 13.29 22.93 -17.04
C GLU A 53 14.01 21.98 -18.01
N ARG A 54 14.91 21.12 -17.53
CA ARG A 54 15.58 20.10 -18.36
C ARG A 54 14.64 19.00 -18.82
N CYS A 55 13.75 18.51 -17.95
CA CYS A 55 12.84 17.40 -18.28
C CYS A 55 11.62 17.85 -19.10
N PHE A 56 11.10 19.05 -18.85
CA PHE A 56 9.84 19.54 -19.44
C PHE A 56 10.04 20.71 -20.42
N GLY A 57 11.26 21.23 -20.56
CA GLY A 57 11.57 22.43 -21.32
C GLY A 57 11.29 23.73 -20.54
N PRO A 58 11.56 24.91 -21.12
CA PRO A 58 11.31 26.20 -20.48
C PRO A 58 9.86 26.33 -20.00
N GLN A 59 9.65 26.23 -18.69
CA GLN A 59 8.33 26.43 -18.10
C GLN A 59 7.99 27.91 -18.06
N ARG A 60 6.85 28.28 -18.63
CA ARG A 60 6.29 29.64 -18.50
C ARG A 60 5.69 29.74 -17.10
N LYS A 61 5.98 30.81 -16.35
CA LYS A 61 5.48 31.01 -14.97
C LYS A 61 3.95 30.93 -14.81
N SER A 62 3.20 30.97 -15.92
CA SER A 62 1.75 30.85 -15.99
C SER A 62 1.22 29.43 -16.29
N HIS A 63 2.10 28.46 -16.54
CA HIS A 63 1.72 27.11 -16.94
C HIS A 63 2.67 26.08 -16.31
N VAL A 64 2.16 25.33 -15.33
CA VAL A 64 2.81 24.10 -14.88
C VAL A 64 2.44 23.01 -15.88
N VAL A 65 3.43 22.46 -16.59
CA VAL A 65 3.22 21.28 -17.45
C VAL A 65 3.06 20.09 -16.51
N GLY A 66 1.80 19.73 -16.24
CA GLY A 66 1.43 18.58 -15.43
C GLY A 66 1.32 17.29 -16.25
N PHE A 67 1.69 16.19 -15.61
CA PHE A 67 1.66 14.79 -16.05
C PHE A 67 0.62 14.47 -17.14
N GLY A 68 1.07 13.75 -18.18
CA GLY A 68 0.23 13.33 -19.28
C GLY A 68 -1.01 12.56 -18.83
N GLY A 69 -2.14 12.80 -19.52
CA GLY A 69 -3.30 11.91 -19.46
C GLY A 69 -4.41 12.27 -18.46
N GLY A 70 -4.64 13.53 -18.14
CA GLY A 70 -5.97 13.98 -17.73
C GLY A 70 -6.33 13.90 -16.25
N ILE A 71 -5.42 14.29 -15.36
CA ILE A 71 -5.81 14.66 -13.98
C ILE A 71 -6.10 16.16 -13.94
N THR A 72 -7.36 16.55 -13.77
CA THR A 72 -7.72 17.99 -13.74
C THR A 72 -7.49 18.59 -12.35
N ALA A 73 -7.20 19.89 -12.27
CA ALA A 73 -7.06 20.59 -10.98
C ALA A 73 -8.32 20.48 -10.08
N LYS A 74 -9.48 20.14 -10.66
CA LYS A 74 -10.73 19.87 -9.95
C LYS A 74 -10.70 18.52 -9.24
N GLU A 75 -10.06 17.51 -9.82
CA GLU A 75 -9.86 16.19 -9.19
C GLU A 75 -8.87 16.28 -8.02
N LEU A 76 -7.90 17.18 -8.09
CA LEU A 76 -7.03 17.53 -6.95
C LEU A 76 -7.75 18.35 -5.86
N LYS A 77 -8.92 18.92 -6.15
CA LYS A 77 -9.70 19.78 -5.26
C LYS A 77 -10.85 19.07 -4.55
N GLY A 78 -11.07 17.78 -4.84
CA GLY A 78 -11.96 16.94 -4.04
C GLY A 78 -11.45 16.86 -2.60
N ALA A 79 -12.35 16.77 -1.62
CA ALA A 79 -12.09 16.87 -0.17
C ALA A 79 -10.93 15.96 0.30
N ASN A 80 -9.72 16.47 0.13
CA ASN A 80 -8.52 15.94 0.71
C ASN A 80 -8.58 16.35 2.17
N SER A 81 -9.01 15.40 3.01
CA SER A 81 -8.79 15.50 4.45
C SER A 81 -7.34 15.92 4.67
N SER A 82 -7.13 16.91 5.54
CA SER A 82 -5.77 17.37 5.87
C SER A 82 -4.91 16.17 6.25
N LYS A 83 -3.60 16.28 6.01
CA LYS A 83 -2.63 15.27 6.44
C LYS A 83 -2.86 14.86 7.91
N ASP A 84 -3.16 15.84 8.76
CA ASP A 84 -3.41 15.61 10.19
C ASP A 84 -4.72 14.85 10.43
N ALA A 85 -5.80 15.18 9.71
CA ALA A 85 -7.07 14.46 9.81
C ALA A 85 -6.95 13.00 9.31
N LEU A 86 -6.08 12.72 8.35
CA LEU A 86 -5.77 11.35 7.92
C LEU A 86 -4.99 10.59 8.98
N LEU A 87 -4.01 11.25 9.60
CA LEU A 87 -3.17 10.65 10.63
C LEU A 87 -3.98 10.33 11.89
N GLU A 88 -4.88 11.22 12.29
CA GLU A 88 -5.83 10.98 13.39
C GLU A 88 -6.71 9.77 13.11
N LYS A 89 -7.34 9.71 11.91
CA LYS A 89 -8.15 8.56 11.49
C LYS A 89 -7.36 7.26 11.50
N LEU A 90 -6.14 7.28 10.98
CA LEU A 90 -5.27 6.10 10.95
C LEU A 90 -4.99 5.61 12.37
N SER A 91 -4.58 6.49 13.28
CA SER A 91 -4.31 6.14 14.68
C SER A 91 -5.54 5.59 15.42
N ALA A 92 -6.72 6.15 15.15
CA ALA A 92 -7.98 5.66 15.71
C ALA A 92 -8.30 4.23 15.21
N THR A 93 -8.15 3.99 13.90
CA THR A 93 -8.39 2.66 13.31
C THR A 93 -7.38 1.61 13.80
N GLU A 94 -6.12 1.97 14.03
CA GLU A 94 -5.13 1.06 14.61
C GLU A 94 -5.50 0.66 16.04
N LYS A 95 -5.98 1.61 16.86
CA LYS A 95 -6.42 1.34 18.23
C LYS A 95 -7.65 0.44 18.25
N GLU A 96 -8.62 0.68 17.37
CA GLU A 96 -9.80 -0.17 17.22
C GLU A 96 -9.41 -1.60 16.82
N ASN A 97 -8.55 -1.76 15.80
CA ASN A 97 -8.09 -3.07 15.35
C ASN A 97 -7.36 -3.84 16.47
N LYS A 98 -6.55 -3.16 17.28
CA LYS A 98 -5.91 -3.77 18.45
C LYS A 98 -6.96 -4.27 19.45
N SER A 99 -7.95 -3.44 19.77
CA SER A 99 -9.03 -3.81 20.70
C SER A 99 -9.87 -4.98 20.18
N LEU A 100 -10.15 -5.02 18.87
CA LEU A 100 -10.90 -6.11 18.24
C LEU A 100 -10.12 -7.43 18.33
N LYS A 101 -8.81 -7.39 18.11
CA LYS A 101 -7.94 -8.56 18.24
C LYS A 101 -7.97 -9.12 19.67
N GLU A 102 -7.81 -8.27 20.68
CA GLU A 102 -7.90 -8.67 22.09
C GLU A 102 -9.29 -9.24 22.44
N CYS A 103 -10.36 -8.68 21.85
CA CYS A 103 -11.71 -9.19 22.03
C CYS A 103 -11.90 -10.59 21.44
N ILE A 104 -11.35 -10.84 20.24
CA ILE A 104 -11.41 -12.14 19.57
C ILE A 104 -10.68 -13.20 20.40
N GLU A 105 -9.44 -12.93 20.85
CA GLU A 105 -8.67 -13.85 21.71
C GLU A 105 -9.42 -14.18 23.01
N GLY A 106 -10.09 -13.17 23.60
CA GLY A 106 -10.91 -13.35 24.79
C GLY A 106 -12.20 -14.16 24.55
N LEU A 107 -12.77 -14.10 23.34
CA LEU A 107 -13.93 -14.90 22.95
C LEU A 107 -13.53 -16.36 22.67
N GLU A 108 -12.40 -16.58 21.98
CA GLU A 108 -11.83 -17.92 21.75
C GLU A 108 -11.64 -18.65 23.08
N SER A 109 -11.00 -18.00 24.06
CA SER A 109 -10.82 -18.56 25.41
C SER A 109 -12.14 -18.93 26.09
N LYS A 110 -13.21 -18.16 25.87
CA LYS A 110 -14.54 -18.47 26.43
C LYS A 110 -15.20 -19.64 25.72
N CYS A 111 -15.00 -19.78 24.41
CA CYS A 111 -15.47 -20.93 23.64
C CYS A 111 -14.84 -22.22 24.14
N ASP A 112 -13.52 -22.23 24.37
CA ASP A 112 -12.80 -23.41 24.90
C ASP A 112 -13.34 -23.84 26.27
N VAL A 113 -13.61 -22.87 27.15
CA VAL A 113 -14.21 -23.11 28.48
C VAL A 113 -15.63 -23.67 28.35
N LEU A 114 -16.43 -23.11 27.44
CA LEU A 114 -17.80 -23.58 27.20
C LEU A 114 -17.81 -25.00 26.63
N GLU A 115 -16.94 -25.29 25.67
CA GLU A 115 -16.80 -26.62 25.07
C GLU A 115 -16.43 -27.67 26.13
N SER A 116 -15.47 -27.33 27.00
CA SER A 116 -15.08 -28.18 28.13
C SER A 116 -16.24 -28.44 29.09
N LYS A 117 -17.02 -27.41 29.43
CA LYS A 117 -18.21 -27.55 30.30
C LYS A 117 -19.30 -28.40 29.64
N TYR A 118 -19.52 -28.22 28.35
CA TYR A 118 -20.49 -28.99 27.60
C TYR A 118 -20.12 -30.47 27.54
N ALA A 119 -18.83 -30.80 27.30
CA ALA A 119 -18.34 -32.17 27.33
C ALA A 119 -18.50 -32.84 28.71
N GLN A 120 -18.23 -32.10 29.80
CA GLN A 120 -18.45 -32.58 31.17
C GLN A 120 -19.93 -32.85 31.44
N LEU A 121 -20.82 -31.95 31.02
CA LEU A 121 -22.26 -32.10 31.20
C LEU A 121 -22.82 -33.27 30.39
N ALA A 122 -22.39 -33.42 29.14
CA ALA A 122 -22.78 -34.55 28.29
C ALA A 122 -22.38 -35.89 28.93
N SER A 123 -21.18 -35.96 29.51
CA SER A 123 -20.71 -37.15 30.23
C SER A 123 -21.53 -37.43 31.50
N ALA A 124 -21.86 -36.40 32.28
CA ALA A 124 -22.68 -36.54 33.49
C ALA A 124 -24.10 -37.05 33.18
N VAL A 125 -24.74 -36.53 32.12
CA VAL A 125 -26.07 -36.96 31.67
C VAL A 125 -26.05 -38.42 31.21
N PHE A 126 -25.04 -38.82 30.43
CA PHE A 126 -24.89 -40.19 29.96
C PHE A 126 -24.71 -41.20 31.12
N ASN A 127 -23.94 -40.82 32.13
CA ASN A 127 -23.72 -41.66 33.32
C ASN A 127 -24.98 -41.75 34.23
N GLN A 128 -25.81 -40.70 34.31
CA GLN A 128 -27.11 -40.75 35.02
C GLN A 128 -28.14 -41.68 34.35
N ALA A 129 -28.21 -41.67 33.02
CA ALA A 129 -29.11 -42.57 32.27
C ALA A 129 -28.74 -44.05 32.49
N SER A 130 -27.44 -44.33 32.60
CA SER A 130 -26.91 -45.69 32.81
C SER A 130 -27.18 -46.25 34.21
N SER A 131 -27.23 -45.37 35.23
CA SER A 131 -27.41 -45.75 36.64
C SER A 131 -28.89 -45.89 37.04
N SER A 132 -29.79 -45.12 36.43
CA SER A 132 -31.24 -45.22 36.64
C SER A 132 -31.86 -46.48 36.02
N SER A 133 -31.27 -47.00 34.92
CA SER A 133 -31.71 -48.24 34.26
C SER A 133 -31.40 -49.53 35.04
N SER A 134 -30.54 -49.49 36.08
CA SER A 134 -30.06 -50.70 36.77
C SER A 134 -30.79 -51.02 38.08
N SER A 135 -31.86 -50.28 38.43
CA SER A 135 -32.62 -50.48 39.69
C SER A 135 -33.99 -51.13 39.50
N GLU A 136 -34.33 -51.59 38.28
CA GLU A 136 -35.53 -52.38 38.00
C GLU A 136 -35.13 -53.85 37.71
N GLN A 137 -34.73 -54.60 38.74
CA GLN A 137 -34.70 -56.07 38.69
C GLN A 137 -34.85 -56.69 40.08
#